data_AF-A0A8I1PZU3-F1
#
_entry.id   AF-A0A8I1PZU3-F1
#
_cell.length_a   1.000
_cell.length_b   1.000
_cell.length_c   1.000
_cell.angle_alpha   90.00
_cell.angle_beta   90.00
_cell.angle_gamma   90.00
#
_symmetry.space_group_name_H-M   'P 1'
#
loop_
_entity.id
_entity.type
_entity.pdbx_description
1 polymer ?
#
loop_
_entity_poly.entity_id
_entity_poly.type
_entity_poly.pdbx_seq_one_letter_code
_entity_poly.pdbx_strand_id
1 'polypeptide(L)'
;MSSDESPNVPEPKDRREAVREKAQQVQAKQSRARVARRTTLIVGIVVVVGLAGGAVAWAFQSAASRPELSPSNVANDGFQVTAVAGVAGLGGQSIGNATPTPTPSVTSTGTKVATPSPTASTAPAVDIRVYVDYYAPGAKQFQLANAQQLTKWVSQDAATLSYYPVAMLSAKSNGTKYSLRAASASACVATYAPDSFFAYNNALLTQQPDQGSDGLTDAQLADLAIASGADSPKVVRDCIENEDYVAWAKSATDRALKGLPDTKNVTLTGTPMILVNGTPYVGALDDPKEFAQFVLTISSDSYYKTATPTPTPTPSATK
;
A
#
# COMPACT_ATOMS: atom_id res chain seq x y z
N MET A 1 -85.66 29.34 80.53
CA MET A 1 -85.93 28.76 79.20
C MET A 1 -85.51 29.81 78.18
N SER A 2 -84.20 30.03 78.01
CA SER A 2 -83.26 29.31 77.12
C SER A 2 -83.55 29.52 75.64
N SER A 3 -82.79 30.47 75.09
CA SER A 3 -82.44 30.66 73.69
C SER A 3 -81.72 29.41 73.13
N ASP A 4 -81.93 29.09 71.85
CA ASP A 4 -80.97 28.37 70.97
C ASP A 4 -81.62 28.26 69.56
N GLU A 5 -81.21 29.07 68.59
CA GLU A 5 -80.11 28.85 67.61
C GLU A 5 -80.55 28.01 66.39
N SER A 6 -80.59 28.66 65.22
CA SER A 6 -80.81 28.02 63.91
C SER A 6 -79.51 27.38 63.39
N PRO A 7 -79.55 26.16 62.83
CA PRO A 7 -78.46 25.68 61.99
C PRO A 7 -78.73 26.06 60.53
N ASN A 8 -77.92 26.98 60.02
CA ASN A 8 -77.85 27.33 58.60
C ASN A 8 -77.18 26.18 57.83
N VAL A 9 -77.95 25.39 57.07
CA VAL A 9 -77.45 24.31 56.21
C VAL A 9 -77.34 24.83 54.78
N PRO A 10 -76.14 24.86 54.15
CA PRO A 10 -76.00 25.36 52.78
C PRO A 10 -76.56 24.35 51.75
N GLU A 11 -77.16 24.89 50.69
CA GLU A 11 -77.88 24.18 49.63
C GLU A 11 -77.03 23.15 48.85
N PRO A 12 -77.64 22.12 48.20
CA PRO A 12 -76.97 21.09 47.40
C PRO A 12 -76.15 21.56 46.19
N LYS A 13 -76.18 22.86 45.87
CA LYS A 13 -75.55 23.47 44.68
C LYS A 13 -74.03 23.61 44.83
N ASP A 14 -73.55 23.91 46.05
CA ASP A 14 -72.12 24.12 46.34
C ASP A 14 -71.24 22.88 46.11
N ARG A 15 -71.76 21.68 46.39
CA ARG A 15 -70.99 20.43 46.20
C ARG A 15 -70.76 20.11 44.73
N ARG A 16 -71.68 20.45 43.83
CA ARG A 16 -71.53 20.19 42.40
C ARG A 16 -70.54 21.14 41.74
N GLU A 17 -70.52 22.38 42.21
CA GLU A 17 -69.58 23.41 41.75
C GLU A 17 -68.16 23.11 42.24
N ALA A 18 -67.99 22.72 43.51
CA ALA A 18 -66.70 22.30 44.06
C ALA A 18 -66.10 21.07 43.35
N VAL A 19 -66.94 20.12 42.90
CA VAL A 19 -66.48 18.95 42.14
C VAL A 19 -66.04 19.34 40.72
N ARG A 20 -66.77 20.25 40.06
CA ARG A 20 -66.38 20.75 38.71
C ARG A 20 -65.09 21.54 38.77
N GLU A 21 -64.89 22.36 39.80
CA GLU A 21 -63.65 23.11 40.00
C GLU A 21 -62.46 22.18 40.24
N LYS A 22 -62.60 21.17 41.10
CA LYS A 22 -61.54 20.16 41.32
C LYS A 22 -61.25 19.35 40.05
N ALA A 23 -62.26 19.00 39.27
CA ALA A 23 -62.06 18.30 38.01
C ALA A 23 -61.27 19.15 37.00
N GLN A 24 -61.56 20.46 36.91
CA GLN A 24 -60.81 21.38 36.06
C GLN A 24 -59.36 21.58 36.54
N GLN A 25 -59.13 21.68 37.86
CA GLN A 25 -57.78 21.79 38.42
C GLN A 25 -56.94 20.52 38.20
N VAL A 26 -57.54 19.33 38.30
CA VAL A 26 -56.85 18.06 38.04
C VAL A 26 -56.53 17.93 36.55
N GLN A 27 -57.46 18.27 35.66
CA GLN A 27 -57.21 18.26 34.21
C GLN A 27 -56.12 19.25 33.79
N ALA A 28 -56.10 20.46 34.38
CA ALA A 28 -55.06 21.46 34.14
C ALA A 28 -53.67 21.00 34.63
N LYS A 29 -53.60 20.32 35.77
CA LYS A 29 -52.34 19.74 36.28
C LYS A 29 -51.85 18.58 35.41
N GLN A 30 -52.75 17.69 34.97
CA GLN A 30 -52.39 16.55 34.13
C GLN A 30 -51.96 16.96 32.72
N SER A 31 -52.60 17.98 32.12
CA SER A 31 -52.22 18.47 30.79
C SER A 31 -50.83 19.13 30.80
N ARG A 32 -50.54 19.96 31.80
CA ARG A 32 -49.21 20.58 31.99
C ARG A 32 -48.13 19.54 32.20
N ALA A 33 -48.39 18.51 33.01
CA ALA A 33 -47.43 17.42 33.24
C ALA A 33 -47.18 16.58 31.97
N ARG A 34 -48.23 16.32 31.17
CA ARG A 34 -48.11 15.58 29.91
C ARG A 34 -47.32 16.36 28.86
N VAL A 35 -47.59 17.66 28.73
CA VAL A 35 -46.85 18.55 27.83
C VAL A 35 -45.38 18.63 28.27
N ALA A 36 -45.12 18.88 29.56
CA ALA A 36 -43.77 18.96 30.11
C ALA A 36 -42.97 17.68 29.82
N ARG A 37 -43.51 16.50 30.13
CA ARG A 37 -42.84 15.20 29.85
C ARG A 37 -42.57 14.98 28.37
N ARG A 38 -43.49 15.37 27.49
CA ARG A 38 -43.32 15.24 26.04
C ARG A 38 -42.23 16.19 25.52
N THR A 39 -42.19 17.43 26.00
CA THR A 39 -41.11 18.36 25.66
C THR A 39 -39.75 17.90 26.16
N THR A 40 -39.64 17.36 27.38
CA THR A 40 -38.36 16.87 27.91
C THR A 40 -37.81 15.69 27.09
N LEU A 41 -38.68 14.77 26.66
CA LEU A 41 -38.29 13.66 25.78
C LEU A 41 -37.80 14.14 24.41
N ILE A 42 -38.52 15.08 23.79
CA ILE A 42 -38.13 15.61 22.46
C ILE A 42 -36.79 16.35 22.55
N VAL A 43 -36.62 17.21 23.56
CA VAL A 43 -35.35 17.93 23.78
C VAL A 43 -34.21 16.95 24.06
N GLY A 44 -34.44 15.92 24.88
CA GLY A 44 -33.45 14.88 25.15
C GLY A 44 -33.01 14.13 23.88
N ILE A 45 -33.96 13.76 23.01
CA ILE A 45 -33.65 13.10 21.73
C ILE A 45 -32.86 14.04 20.81
N VAL A 46 -33.25 15.31 20.69
CA VAL A 46 -32.54 16.28 19.85
C VAL A 46 -31.11 16.51 20.33
N VAL A 47 -30.88 16.57 21.65
CA VAL A 47 -29.53 16.69 22.21
C VAL A 47 -28.69 15.45 21.90
N VAL A 48 -29.22 14.25 22.09
CA VAL A 48 -28.47 13.00 21.80
C VAL A 48 -28.16 12.87 20.31
N VAL A 49 -29.13 13.15 19.43
CA VAL A 49 -28.92 13.12 17.98
C VAL A 49 -27.96 14.21 17.54
N GLY A 50 -28.02 15.40 18.14
CA GLY A 50 -27.08 16.49 17.90
C GLY A 50 -25.66 16.16 18.32
N LEU A 51 -25.48 15.52 19.48
CA LEU A 51 -24.15 15.07 19.97
C LEU A 51 -23.58 13.95 19.10
N ALA A 52 -24.40 12.96 18.73
CA ALA A 52 -23.97 11.88 17.84
C ALA A 52 -23.65 12.41 16.43
N GLY A 53 -24.52 13.27 15.88
CA GLY A 53 -24.29 13.93 14.58
C GLY A 53 -23.06 14.83 14.58
N GLY A 54 -22.85 15.59 15.66
CA GLY A 54 -21.67 16.42 15.87
C GLY A 54 -20.38 15.62 15.97
N ALA A 55 -20.37 14.49 16.70
CA ALA A 55 -19.21 13.62 16.81
C ALA A 55 -18.84 12.97 15.46
N VAL A 56 -19.85 12.54 14.70
CA VAL A 56 -19.66 11.98 13.35
C VAL A 56 -19.15 13.04 12.38
N ALA A 57 -19.73 14.24 12.38
CA ALA A 57 -19.27 15.36 11.55
C ALA A 57 -17.85 15.81 11.90
N TRP A 58 -17.51 15.85 13.20
CA TRP A 58 -16.15 16.17 13.66
C TRP A 58 -15.13 15.09 13.26
N ALA A 59 -15.49 13.81 13.36
CA ALA A 59 -14.67 12.70 12.86
C ALA A 59 -14.42 12.82 11.35
N PHE A 60 -15.45 13.10 10.55
CA PHE A 60 -15.30 13.33 9.11
C PHE A 60 -14.46 14.57 8.78
N GLN A 61 -14.61 15.67 9.52
CA GLN A 61 -13.80 16.88 9.31
C GLN A 61 -12.32 16.64 9.69
N SER A 62 -12.06 15.87 10.75
CA SER A 62 -10.71 15.51 11.17
C SER A 62 -10.01 14.54 10.21
N ALA A 63 -10.76 13.68 9.52
CA ALA A 63 -10.25 12.79 8.49
C ALA A 63 -10.03 13.52 7.15
N ALA A 64 -10.91 14.46 6.79
CA ALA A 64 -10.82 15.24 5.56
C ALA A 64 -9.73 16.32 5.57
N SER A 65 -9.15 16.63 6.74
CA SER A 65 -8.16 17.71 6.91
C SER A 65 -6.72 17.21 7.14
N ARG A 66 -6.46 15.90 7.01
CA ARG A 66 -5.08 15.39 7.07
C ARG A 66 -4.40 15.61 5.71
N PRO A 67 -3.22 16.26 5.65
CA PRO A 67 -2.45 16.33 4.41
C PRO A 67 -2.18 14.91 3.91
N GLU A 68 -2.39 14.65 2.61
CA GLU A 68 -2.00 13.39 1.99
C GLU A 68 -0.47 13.26 2.10
N LEU A 69 -0.02 12.35 2.96
CA LEU A 69 1.41 12.07 3.09
C LEU A 69 1.90 11.51 1.76
N SER A 70 2.96 12.13 1.24
CA SER A 70 3.67 11.63 0.07
C SER A 70 4.96 10.97 0.54
N PRO A 71 5.25 9.74 0.11
CA PRO A 71 6.48 9.06 0.51
C PRO A 71 7.71 9.80 -0.04
N SER A 72 8.79 9.86 0.73
CA SER A 72 10.09 10.32 0.23
C SER A 72 10.74 9.22 -0.62
N ASN A 73 11.77 9.56 -1.40
CA ASN A 73 12.49 8.61 -2.28
C ASN A 73 11.64 7.96 -3.38
N VAL A 74 10.51 8.59 -3.73
CA VAL A 74 9.63 8.14 -4.82
C VAL A 74 9.92 8.91 -6.10
N ALA A 75 10.04 8.19 -7.23
CA ALA A 75 10.17 8.76 -8.56
C ALA A 75 9.03 8.26 -9.44
N ASN A 76 8.11 9.17 -9.80
CA ASN A 76 6.89 8.86 -10.56
C ASN A 76 6.08 7.68 -9.96
N ASP A 77 5.94 7.64 -8.63
CA ASP A 77 5.31 6.54 -7.85
C ASP A 77 6.08 5.22 -7.76
N GLY A 78 7.29 5.18 -8.31
CA GLY A 78 8.20 4.05 -8.20
C GLY A 78 9.22 4.24 -7.09
N PHE A 79 9.54 3.15 -6.40
CA PHE A 79 10.63 3.07 -5.45
C PHE A 79 11.79 2.29 -6.09
N GLN A 80 12.91 2.96 -6.30
CA GLN A 80 14.14 2.34 -6.78
C GLN A 80 14.74 1.46 -5.68
N VAL A 81 15.20 0.27 -6.05
CA VAL A 81 15.92 -0.62 -5.15
C VAL A 81 17.35 -0.09 -4.95
N THR A 82 17.68 0.34 -3.72
CA THR A 82 19.00 0.85 -3.34
C THR A 82 19.92 -0.23 -2.77
N ALA A 83 19.35 -1.29 -2.19
CA ALA A 83 20.09 -2.43 -1.67
C ALA A 83 19.36 -3.74 -1.96
N VAL A 84 20.14 -4.80 -2.20
CA VAL A 84 19.65 -6.16 -2.46
C VAL A 84 20.12 -7.18 -1.42
N ALA A 85 20.60 -6.69 -0.28
CA ALA A 85 20.96 -7.54 0.86
C ALA A 85 19.71 -8.27 1.41
N GLY A 86 19.89 -9.45 1.98
CA GLY A 86 18.82 -10.20 2.67
C GLY A 86 18.00 -11.18 1.82
N VAL A 87 18.09 -11.14 0.48
CA VAL A 87 17.37 -12.09 -0.40
C VAL A 87 18.19 -13.30 -0.83
N ALA A 88 19.52 -13.24 -0.64
CA ALA A 88 20.49 -14.25 -1.10
C ALA A 88 20.43 -15.61 -0.37
N GLY A 89 19.45 -15.85 0.52
CA GLY A 89 19.31 -17.09 1.27
C GLY A 89 17.88 -17.65 1.39
N LEU A 90 16.89 -17.03 0.73
CA LEU A 90 15.48 -17.44 0.84
C LEU A 90 14.99 -18.29 -0.35
N GLY A 91 15.85 -18.50 -1.36
CA GLY A 91 15.60 -19.40 -2.48
C GLY A 91 16.12 -20.81 -2.21
N GLY A 92 15.25 -21.69 -1.71
CA GLY A 92 15.47 -23.14 -1.74
C GLY A 92 15.96 -23.77 -0.44
N GLN A 93 15.02 -24.18 0.43
CA GLN A 93 15.26 -25.35 1.26
C GLN A 93 15.27 -26.59 0.35
N SER A 94 16.46 -26.98 -0.11
CA SER A 94 16.77 -28.37 -0.44
C SER A 94 17.92 -28.78 0.46
N ILE A 95 17.66 -29.79 1.30
CA ILE A 95 18.62 -30.35 2.24
C ILE A 95 19.66 -31.13 1.41
N GLY A 96 20.80 -30.49 1.17
CA GLY A 96 21.98 -31.09 0.57
C GLY A 96 23.19 -30.75 1.42
N ASN A 97 23.48 -31.59 2.40
CA ASN A 97 24.65 -31.49 3.27
C ASN A 97 25.92 -31.64 2.41
N ALA A 98 26.58 -30.54 2.06
CA ALA A 98 27.91 -30.54 1.47
C ALA A 98 28.79 -29.52 2.20
N THR A 99 29.53 -30.03 3.18
CA THR A 99 30.68 -29.35 3.79
C THR A 99 31.70 -29.02 2.70
N PRO A 100 32.14 -27.76 2.51
CA PRO A 100 33.23 -27.47 1.60
C PRO A 100 34.56 -27.90 2.22
N THR A 101 35.09 -29.03 1.73
CA THR A 101 36.50 -29.43 1.93
C THR A 101 37.39 -28.54 1.05
N PRO A 102 38.41 -27.85 1.59
CA PRO A 102 39.35 -27.10 0.76
C PRO A 102 40.25 -28.05 -0.02
N THR A 103 40.27 -27.93 -1.35
CA THR A 103 41.21 -28.66 -2.24
C THR A 103 42.15 -27.63 -2.89
N PRO A 104 43.47 -27.92 -2.97
CA PRO A 104 44.51 -26.90 -3.10
C PRO A 104 44.66 -26.29 -4.50
N SER A 105 45.15 -25.05 -4.53
CA SER A 105 45.59 -24.34 -5.74
C SER A 105 46.65 -25.13 -6.51
N VAL A 106 46.37 -25.38 -7.78
CA VAL A 106 47.37 -25.80 -8.76
C VAL A 106 47.91 -24.54 -9.44
N THR A 107 49.18 -24.23 -9.19
CA THR A 107 49.95 -23.25 -9.96
C THR A 107 50.19 -23.82 -11.36
N SER A 108 49.64 -23.18 -12.39
CA SER A 108 50.02 -23.44 -13.78
C SER A 108 50.67 -22.19 -14.36
N THR A 109 51.99 -22.27 -14.57
CA THR A 109 52.77 -21.34 -15.37
C THR A 109 52.42 -21.54 -16.84
N GLY A 110 51.58 -20.66 -17.39
CA GLY A 110 51.21 -20.63 -18.80
C GLY A 110 51.13 -19.19 -19.32
N THR A 111 51.84 -18.94 -20.41
CA THR A 111 52.01 -17.69 -21.16
C THR A 111 50.73 -16.85 -21.28
N LYS A 112 50.86 -15.53 -21.07
CA LYS A 112 49.84 -14.48 -21.31
C LYS A 112 49.10 -14.72 -22.64
N VAL A 113 47.86 -15.16 -22.53
CA VAL A 113 46.82 -14.79 -23.50
C VAL A 113 46.08 -13.64 -22.85
N ALA A 114 46.02 -12.50 -23.52
CA ALA A 114 45.20 -11.38 -23.08
C ALA A 114 43.75 -11.86 -23.03
N THR A 115 43.26 -12.16 -21.83
CA THR A 115 41.83 -12.26 -21.57
C THR A 115 41.25 -10.90 -21.94
N PRO A 116 40.24 -10.79 -22.83
CA PRO A 116 39.54 -9.54 -22.99
C PRO A 116 38.98 -9.18 -21.61
N SER A 117 39.57 -8.17 -20.96
CA SER A 117 38.91 -7.49 -19.85
C SER A 117 37.60 -6.98 -20.43
N PRO A 118 36.44 -7.28 -19.84
CA PRO A 118 35.23 -6.57 -20.23
C PRO A 118 35.51 -5.09 -20.02
N THR A 119 35.65 -4.35 -21.12
CA THR A 119 35.57 -2.90 -21.08
C THR A 119 34.27 -2.58 -20.35
N ALA A 120 34.32 -1.73 -19.33
CA ALA A 120 33.12 -1.21 -18.70
C ALA A 120 32.17 -0.76 -19.81
N SER A 121 31.01 -1.39 -19.90
CA SER A 121 30.04 -1.02 -20.92
C SER A 121 29.65 0.42 -20.66
N THR A 122 29.93 1.31 -21.60
CA THR A 122 29.43 2.70 -21.61
C THR A 122 27.92 2.74 -21.87
N ALA A 123 27.25 1.59 -22.03
CA ALA A 123 25.80 1.54 -22.19
C ALA A 123 25.10 1.87 -20.86
N PRO A 124 24.05 2.71 -20.87
CA PRO A 124 23.28 3.00 -19.68
C PRO A 124 22.69 1.71 -19.09
N ALA A 125 22.64 1.62 -17.76
CA ALA A 125 22.00 0.51 -17.06
C ALA A 125 20.56 0.33 -17.55
N VAL A 126 20.12 -0.91 -17.71
CA VAL A 126 18.76 -1.21 -18.17
C VAL A 126 17.74 -0.79 -17.11
N ASP A 127 16.72 -0.03 -17.48
CA ASP A 127 15.65 0.36 -16.57
C ASP A 127 14.56 -0.72 -16.53
N ILE A 128 14.38 -1.36 -15.38
CA ILE A 128 13.36 -2.38 -15.12
C ILE A 128 12.36 -1.81 -14.12
N ARG A 129 11.10 -1.69 -14.54
CA ARG A 129 9.98 -1.23 -13.70
C ARG A 129 8.98 -2.35 -13.50
N VAL A 130 8.58 -2.60 -12.27
CA VAL A 130 7.60 -3.64 -11.92
C VAL A 130 6.42 -3.00 -11.19
N TYR A 131 5.27 -2.93 -11.85
CA TYR A 131 4.00 -2.57 -11.20
C TYR A 131 3.46 -3.79 -10.48
N VAL A 132 3.39 -3.69 -9.16
CA VAL A 132 3.16 -4.82 -8.26
C VAL A 132 1.91 -4.61 -7.43
N ASP A 133 0.98 -5.57 -7.48
CA ASP A 133 -0.06 -5.71 -6.48
C ASP A 133 0.27 -6.93 -5.63
N TYR A 134 0.46 -6.72 -4.33
CA TYR A 134 0.90 -7.76 -3.41
C TYR A 134 -0.13 -8.88 -3.19
N TYR A 135 -1.34 -8.75 -3.70
CA TYR A 135 -2.35 -9.81 -3.71
C TYR A 135 -2.42 -10.56 -5.05
N ALA A 136 -1.75 -10.09 -6.11
CA ALA A 136 -1.82 -10.73 -7.42
C ALA A 136 -0.93 -11.99 -7.47
N PRO A 137 -1.48 -13.18 -7.82
CA PRO A 137 -0.68 -14.41 -7.91
C PRO A 137 0.45 -14.33 -8.94
N GLY A 138 0.23 -13.64 -10.06
CA GLY A 138 1.27 -13.43 -11.07
C GLY A 138 2.46 -12.63 -10.52
N ALA A 139 2.22 -11.69 -9.59
CA ALA A 139 3.29 -10.87 -9.02
C ALA A 139 4.20 -11.72 -8.15
N LYS A 140 3.61 -12.65 -7.38
CA LYS A 140 4.35 -13.68 -6.65
C LYS A 140 5.14 -14.57 -7.59
N GLN A 141 4.50 -15.09 -8.64
CA GLN A 141 5.15 -15.97 -9.62
C GLN A 141 6.38 -15.30 -10.25
N PHE A 142 6.23 -14.08 -10.75
CA PHE A 142 7.33 -13.31 -11.34
C PHE A 142 8.45 -13.06 -10.33
N GLN A 143 8.12 -12.57 -9.13
CA GLN A 143 9.12 -12.26 -8.12
C GLN A 143 9.93 -13.49 -7.72
N LEU A 144 9.27 -14.61 -7.41
CA LEU A 144 9.97 -15.81 -6.94
C LEU A 144 10.85 -16.43 -8.03
N ALA A 145 10.41 -16.38 -9.29
CA ALA A 145 11.22 -16.86 -10.40
C ALA A 145 12.42 -15.95 -10.68
N ASN A 146 12.26 -14.63 -10.57
CA ASN A 146 13.23 -13.66 -11.06
C ASN A 146 14.09 -12.99 -9.96
N ALA A 147 13.77 -13.15 -8.67
CA ALA A 147 14.45 -12.44 -7.58
C ALA A 147 15.97 -12.62 -7.58
N GLN A 148 16.47 -13.84 -7.84
CA GLN A 148 17.91 -14.10 -7.85
C GLN A 148 18.63 -13.38 -9.00
N GLN A 149 18.04 -13.36 -10.20
CA GLN A 149 18.66 -12.67 -11.34
C GLN A 149 18.54 -11.15 -11.23
N LEU A 150 17.41 -10.64 -10.74
CA LEU A 150 17.24 -9.22 -10.44
C LEU A 150 18.26 -8.74 -9.40
N THR A 151 18.46 -9.51 -8.33
CA THR A 151 19.50 -9.26 -7.31
C THR A 151 20.88 -9.12 -7.96
N LYS A 152 21.22 -10.06 -8.87
CA LYS A 152 22.51 -10.05 -9.58
C LYS A 152 22.64 -8.84 -10.50
N TRP A 153 21.60 -8.48 -11.26
CA TRP A 153 21.70 -7.35 -12.18
C TRP A 153 21.79 -6.01 -11.46
N VAL A 154 21.07 -5.85 -10.35
CA VAL A 154 21.19 -4.64 -9.51
C VAL A 154 22.56 -4.57 -8.84
N SER A 155 23.08 -5.67 -8.27
CA SER A 155 24.39 -5.65 -7.59
C SER A 155 25.59 -5.46 -8.54
N GLN A 156 25.39 -5.67 -9.83
CA GLN A 156 26.38 -5.46 -10.88
C GLN A 156 26.22 -4.11 -11.60
N ASP A 157 25.31 -3.25 -11.14
CA ASP A 157 24.90 -2.00 -11.81
C ASP A 157 24.48 -2.22 -13.28
N ALA A 158 24.07 -3.44 -13.64
CA ALA A 158 23.63 -3.80 -14.99
C ALA A 158 22.19 -3.37 -15.26
N ALA A 159 21.38 -3.24 -14.20
CA ALA A 159 20.01 -2.76 -14.28
C ALA A 159 19.65 -1.87 -13.08
N THR A 160 18.88 -0.82 -13.36
CA THR A 160 18.10 -0.12 -12.35
C THR A 160 16.78 -0.87 -12.18
N LEU A 161 16.43 -1.24 -10.94
CA LEU A 161 15.16 -1.90 -10.62
C LEU A 161 14.29 -0.98 -9.78
N SER A 162 13.06 -0.74 -10.21
CA SER A 162 12.07 0.02 -9.45
C SER A 162 10.74 -0.73 -9.34
N TYR A 163 10.16 -0.76 -8.14
CA TYR A 163 8.82 -1.31 -7.92
C TYR A 163 7.82 -0.18 -7.76
N TYR A 164 6.64 -0.36 -8.35
CA TYR A 164 5.52 0.58 -8.32
C TYR A 164 4.35 -0.14 -7.63
N PRO A 165 4.22 0.00 -6.29
CA PRO A 165 3.13 -0.60 -5.55
C PRO A 165 1.77 -0.04 -5.99
N VAL A 166 0.89 -0.93 -6.42
CA VAL A 166 -0.48 -0.61 -6.87
C VAL A 166 -1.49 -1.53 -6.21
N ALA A 167 -2.76 -1.13 -6.20
CA ALA A 167 -3.81 -1.76 -5.40
C ALA A 167 -5.04 -2.18 -6.22
N MET A 168 -4.82 -2.80 -7.38
CA MET A 168 -5.86 -3.23 -8.32
C MET A 168 -6.81 -4.30 -7.76
N LEU A 169 -6.36 -5.12 -6.80
CA LEU A 169 -7.12 -6.23 -6.22
C LEU A 169 -7.70 -5.92 -4.83
N SER A 170 -7.77 -4.64 -4.42
CA SER A 170 -8.29 -4.23 -3.11
C SER A 170 -9.68 -4.78 -2.77
N ALA A 171 -10.55 -4.97 -3.78
CA ALA A 171 -11.89 -5.51 -3.57
C ALA A 171 -11.93 -7.05 -3.43
N LYS A 172 -10.80 -7.75 -3.54
CA LYS A 172 -10.71 -9.22 -3.61
C LYS A 172 -10.32 -9.90 -2.30
N SER A 173 -9.95 -9.15 -1.27
CA SER A 173 -9.48 -9.69 0.02
C SER A 173 -10.56 -9.58 1.13
N ASN A 174 -11.72 -10.20 0.93
CA ASN A 174 -12.81 -10.26 1.92
C ASN A 174 -13.18 -8.93 2.61
N GLY A 175 -13.07 -7.80 1.90
CA GLY A 175 -13.37 -6.46 2.43
C GLY A 175 -12.24 -5.77 3.20
N THR A 176 -11.13 -6.44 3.49
CA THR A 176 -9.99 -5.89 4.25
C THR A 176 -9.07 -4.98 3.43
N LYS A 177 -9.21 -4.98 2.10
CA LYS A 177 -8.40 -4.18 1.16
C LYS A 177 -6.89 -4.43 1.30
N TYR A 178 -6.49 -5.69 1.43
CA TYR A 178 -5.10 -6.11 1.60
C TYR A 178 -4.15 -5.50 0.55
N SER A 179 -4.50 -5.51 -0.74
CA SER A 179 -3.66 -4.88 -1.78
C SER A 179 -3.31 -3.43 -1.47
N LEU A 180 -4.27 -2.65 -0.98
CA LEU A 180 -4.09 -1.23 -0.65
C LEU A 180 -3.23 -1.04 0.60
N ARG A 181 -3.49 -1.82 1.65
CA ARG A 181 -2.72 -1.79 2.90
C ARG A 181 -1.28 -2.25 2.68
N ALA A 182 -1.06 -3.31 1.91
CA ALA A 182 0.27 -3.80 1.56
C ALA A 182 1.04 -2.81 0.67
N ALA A 183 0.38 -2.15 -0.30
CA ALA A 183 1.00 -1.09 -1.09
C ALA A 183 1.41 0.12 -0.22
N SER A 184 0.53 0.56 0.69
CA SER A 184 0.85 1.58 1.71
C SER A 184 2.04 1.16 2.57
N ALA A 185 2.03 -0.08 3.08
CA ALA A 185 3.11 -0.59 3.93
C ALA A 185 4.45 -0.65 3.20
N SER A 186 4.44 -1.01 1.91
CA SER A 186 5.65 -1.00 1.08
C SER A 186 6.22 0.42 0.90
N ALA A 187 5.36 1.44 0.81
CA ALA A 187 5.78 2.84 0.78
C ALA A 187 6.36 3.30 2.13
N CYS A 188 5.82 2.83 3.26
CA CYS A 188 6.42 3.07 4.58
C CYS A 188 7.85 2.53 4.66
N VAL A 189 8.07 1.29 4.21
CA VAL A 189 9.42 0.69 4.19
C VAL A 189 10.35 1.44 3.23
N ALA A 190 9.91 1.75 2.00
CA ALA A 190 10.73 2.49 1.05
C ALA A 190 11.10 3.91 1.55
N THR A 191 10.22 4.53 2.33
CA THR A 191 10.43 5.88 2.89
C THR A 191 11.44 5.84 4.05
N TYR A 192 11.22 4.95 5.02
CA TYR A 192 11.91 4.99 6.31
C TYR A 192 12.99 3.92 6.50
N ALA A 193 13.05 2.93 5.61
CA ALA A 193 14.04 1.86 5.58
C ALA A 193 14.32 1.41 4.12
N PRO A 194 14.77 2.31 3.23
CA PRO A 194 14.92 2.04 1.80
C PRO A 194 15.81 0.82 1.49
N ASP A 195 16.85 0.58 2.29
CA ASP A 195 17.75 -0.55 2.09
C ASP A 195 17.09 -1.92 2.38
N SER A 196 16.00 -1.93 3.14
CA SER A 196 15.19 -3.12 3.44
C SER A 196 14.05 -3.32 2.45
N PHE A 197 13.80 -2.34 1.56
CA PHE A 197 12.61 -2.34 0.70
C PHE A 197 12.53 -3.57 -0.20
N PHE A 198 13.64 -3.96 -0.84
CA PHE A 198 13.65 -5.11 -1.74
C PHE A 198 13.42 -6.43 -1.00
N ALA A 199 14.02 -6.59 0.19
CA ALA A 199 13.78 -7.74 1.05
C ALA A 199 12.31 -7.82 1.49
N TYR A 200 11.72 -6.69 1.90
CA TYR A 200 10.31 -6.62 2.28
C TYR A 200 9.36 -6.89 1.12
N ASN A 201 9.62 -6.32 -0.06
CA ASN A 201 8.87 -6.60 -1.28
C ASN A 201 8.87 -8.10 -1.61
N ASN A 202 10.04 -8.74 -1.52
CA ASN A 202 10.16 -10.18 -1.70
C ASN A 202 9.37 -10.95 -0.63
N ALA A 203 9.48 -10.54 0.64
CA ALA A 203 8.81 -11.18 1.76
C ALA A 203 7.28 -11.13 1.63
N LEU A 204 6.71 -9.99 1.24
CA LEU A 204 5.26 -9.83 0.96
C LEU A 204 4.77 -10.80 -0.11
N LEU A 205 5.57 -11.03 -1.15
CA LEU A 205 5.21 -11.91 -2.26
C LEU A 205 5.45 -13.39 -1.93
N THR A 206 6.50 -13.71 -1.16
CA THR A 206 6.71 -15.06 -0.62
C THR A 206 5.57 -15.46 0.32
N GLN A 207 5.21 -14.59 1.26
CA GLN A 207 4.14 -14.79 2.24
C GLN A 207 2.78 -14.27 1.77
N GLN A 208 2.59 -14.15 0.44
CA GLN A 208 1.34 -13.68 -0.14
C GLN A 208 0.17 -14.52 0.39
N PRO A 209 -0.88 -13.88 0.91
CA PRO A 209 -2.02 -14.58 1.46
C PRO A 209 -2.84 -15.29 0.39
N ASP A 210 -3.60 -16.29 0.80
CA ASP A 210 -4.48 -17.04 -0.09
C ASP A 210 -5.56 -16.14 -0.69
N GLN A 211 -5.93 -16.43 -1.94
CA GLN A 211 -7.00 -15.71 -2.63
C GLN A 211 -8.35 -15.89 -1.92
N GLY A 212 -9.11 -14.81 -1.80
CA GLY A 212 -10.35 -14.74 -1.02
C GLY A 212 -10.17 -14.61 0.50
N SER A 213 -8.94 -14.69 1.04
CA SER A 213 -8.70 -14.48 2.47
C SER A 213 -8.65 -13.00 2.87
N ASP A 214 -8.68 -12.75 4.18
CA ASP A 214 -8.52 -11.41 4.79
C ASP A 214 -7.13 -10.79 4.52
N GLY A 215 -6.14 -11.60 4.16
CA GLY A 215 -4.75 -11.16 4.07
C GLY A 215 -4.09 -10.90 5.44
N LEU A 216 -2.87 -10.38 5.41
CA LEU A 216 -2.15 -10.02 6.64
C LEU A 216 -2.78 -8.78 7.29
N THR A 217 -2.78 -8.72 8.62
CA THR A 217 -3.12 -7.52 9.38
C THR A 217 -2.00 -6.48 9.31
N ASP A 218 -2.26 -5.22 9.66
CA ASP A 218 -1.22 -4.17 9.63
C ASP A 218 -0.08 -4.46 10.62
N ALA A 219 -0.41 -5.04 11.78
CA ALA A 219 0.59 -5.52 12.72
C ALA A 219 1.49 -6.60 12.10
N GLN A 220 0.92 -7.55 11.34
CA GLN A 220 1.68 -8.58 10.63
C GLN A 220 2.52 -8.00 9.49
N LEU A 221 2.01 -6.99 8.76
CA LEU A 221 2.76 -6.26 7.75
C LEU A 221 3.96 -5.54 8.39
N ALA A 222 3.77 -4.90 9.54
CA ALA A 222 4.84 -4.26 10.29
C ALA A 222 5.87 -5.27 10.84
N ASP A 223 5.41 -6.39 11.40
CA ASP A 223 6.29 -7.48 11.85
C ASP A 223 7.16 -7.99 10.70
N LEU A 224 6.56 -8.17 9.51
CA LEU A 224 7.26 -8.61 8.32
C LEU A 224 8.30 -7.58 7.84
N ALA A 225 8.00 -6.29 7.94
CA ALA A 225 8.94 -5.22 7.61
C ALA A 225 10.16 -5.23 8.55
N ILE A 226 9.93 -5.40 9.85
CA ILE A 226 11.00 -5.50 10.85
C ILE A 226 11.84 -6.75 10.60
N ALA A 227 11.20 -7.90 10.33
CA ALA A 227 11.88 -9.15 9.99
C ALA A 227 12.70 -9.05 8.69
N SER A 228 12.35 -8.12 7.80
CA SER A 228 13.09 -7.83 6.57
C SER A 228 14.30 -6.91 6.77
N GLY A 229 14.58 -6.50 8.02
CA GLY A 229 15.76 -5.73 8.39
C GLY A 229 15.57 -4.22 8.45
N ALA A 230 14.34 -3.73 8.68
CA ALA A 230 14.07 -2.29 8.78
C ALA A 230 14.83 -1.63 9.95
N ASP A 231 15.76 -0.71 9.64
CA ASP A 231 16.65 -0.06 10.62
C ASP A 231 15.92 0.88 11.61
N SER A 232 14.74 1.39 11.21
CA SER A 232 13.87 2.25 12.04
C SER A 232 12.56 1.54 12.40
N PRO A 233 12.60 0.41 13.13
CA PRO A 233 11.47 -0.52 13.25
C PRO A 233 10.24 0.12 13.89
N LYS A 234 10.41 1.04 14.85
CA LYS A 234 9.30 1.76 15.47
C LYS A 234 8.61 2.72 14.49
N VAL A 235 9.39 3.52 13.75
CA VAL A 235 8.83 4.49 12.78
C VAL A 235 8.13 3.76 11.64
N VAL A 236 8.75 2.68 11.14
CA VAL A 236 8.16 1.83 10.11
C VAL A 236 6.86 1.19 10.61
N ARG A 237 6.85 0.61 11.81
CA ARG A 237 5.63 0.06 12.42
C ARG A 237 4.54 1.10 12.54
N ASP A 238 4.85 2.26 13.14
CA ASP A 238 3.88 3.33 13.35
C ASP A 238 3.28 3.78 12.01
N CYS A 239 4.10 3.92 10.95
CA CYS A 239 3.62 4.27 9.61
C CYS A 239 2.66 3.22 9.02
N ILE A 240 3.01 1.93 9.16
CA ILE A 240 2.22 0.82 8.62
C ILE A 240 0.89 0.69 9.36
N GLU A 241 0.91 0.66 10.69
CA GLU A 241 -0.27 0.47 11.53
C GLU A 241 -1.22 1.67 11.49
N ASN A 242 -0.71 2.89 11.19
CA ASN A 242 -1.54 4.06 10.95
C ASN A 242 -2.05 4.21 9.51
N GLU A 243 -1.66 3.29 8.61
CA GLU A 243 -2.03 3.31 7.19
C GLU A 243 -1.62 4.61 6.45
N ASP A 244 -0.50 5.21 6.85
CA ASP A 244 -0.12 6.59 6.50
C ASP A 244 -0.09 6.88 4.98
N TYR A 245 0.23 5.88 4.15
CA TYR A 245 0.31 6.00 2.69
C TYR A 245 -0.84 5.35 1.91
N VAL A 246 -1.97 5.01 2.55
CA VAL A 246 -3.13 4.41 1.85
C VAL A 246 -3.73 5.36 0.82
N ALA A 247 -3.81 6.66 1.13
CA ALA A 247 -4.28 7.66 0.18
C ALA A 247 -3.34 7.77 -1.03
N TRP A 248 -2.03 7.86 -0.78
CA TRP A 248 -1.02 7.87 -1.84
C TRP A 248 -1.09 6.61 -2.71
N ALA A 249 -1.19 5.41 -2.13
CA ALA A 249 -1.23 4.14 -2.87
C ALA A 249 -2.46 4.06 -3.79
N LYS A 250 -3.60 4.58 -3.34
CA LYS A 250 -4.79 4.73 -4.18
C LYS A 250 -4.53 5.70 -5.33
N SER A 251 -4.02 6.90 -5.04
CA SER A 251 -3.72 7.92 -6.04
C SER A 251 -2.68 7.44 -7.08
N ALA A 252 -1.65 6.70 -6.65
CA ALA A 252 -0.65 6.09 -7.52
C ALA A 252 -1.27 5.04 -8.44
N THR A 253 -2.15 4.19 -7.91
CA THR A 253 -2.92 3.23 -8.72
C THR A 253 -3.77 3.94 -9.77
N ASP A 254 -4.49 5.01 -9.39
CA ASP A 254 -5.33 5.78 -10.30
C ASP A 254 -4.51 6.47 -11.41
N ARG A 255 -3.29 6.92 -11.11
CA ARG A 255 -2.36 7.46 -12.12
C ARG A 255 -1.89 6.37 -13.07
N ALA A 256 -1.47 5.21 -12.56
CA ALA A 256 -1.01 4.10 -13.38
C ALA A 256 -2.08 3.59 -14.36
N LEU A 257 -3.35 3.59 -13.95
CA LEU A 257 -4.49 3.23 -14.81
C LEU A 257 -4.75 4.24 -15.94
N LYS A 258 -4.33 5.49 -15.77
CA LYS A 258 -4.49 6.56 -16.77
C LYS A 258 -3.32 6.64 -17.74
N GLY A 259 -2.10 6.32 -17.28
CA GLY A 259 -0.89 6.37 -18.09
C GLY A 259 0.35 6.12 -17.26
N LEU A 260 1.33 5.45 -17.86
CA LEU A 260 2.62 5.17 -17.24
C LEU A 260 3.66 6.20 -17.68
N PRO A 261 4.44 6.78 -16.75
CA PRO A 261 5.48 7.76 -17.04
C PRO A 261 6.54 7.19 -18.00
N ASP A 262 7.08 8.03 -18.88
CA ASP A 262 8.14 7.68 -19.85
C ASP A 262 7.80 6.49 -20.77
N THR A 263 6.51 6.28 -21.05
CA THR A 263 6.04 5.25 -22.00
C THR A 263 5.25 5.86 -23.15
N LYS A 264 5.15 5.15 -24.28
CA LYS A 264 4.37 5.56 -25.45
C LYS A 264 2.88 5.21 -25.25
N ASN A 265 2.21 5.93 -24.36
CA ASN A 265 0.78 5.74 -24.01
C ASN A 265 0.46 4.34 -23.44
N VAL A 266 1.38 3.75 -22.68
CA VAL A 266 1.09 2.51 -21.97
C VAL A 266 0.29 2.84 -20.72
N THR A 267 -0.72 2.03 -20.39
CA THR A 267 -1.48 2.09 -19.15
C THR A 267 -1.34 0.77 -18.40
N LEU A 268 -1.56 0.80 -17.09
CA LEU A 268 -1.62 -0.42 -16.30
C LEU A 268 -2.88 -1.22 -16.67
N THR A 269 -2.70 -2.44 -17.16
CA THR A 269 -3.81 -3.33 -17.57
C THR A 269 -3.92 -4.60 -16.72
N GLY A 270 -2.91 -4.88 -15.90
CA GLY A 270 -2.87 -6.04 -15.00
C GLY A 270 -1.62 -6.01 -14.13
N THR A 271 -1.57 -6.93 -13.16
CA THR A 271 -0.44 -7.05 -12.23
C THR A 271 0.07 -8.50 -12.20
N PRO A 272 1.39 -8.72 -12.31
CA PRO A 272 2.42 -7.70 -12.46
C PRO A 272 2.41 -7.16 -13.89
N MET A 273 2.79 -5.90 -14.04
CA MET A 273 3.20 -5.35 -15.34
C MET A 273 4.67 -5.01 -15.25
N ILE A 274 5.47 -5.58 -16.14
CA ILE A 274 6.92 -5.39 -16.18
C ILE A 274 7.27 -4.58 -17.41
N LEU A 275 7.99 -3.48 -17.22
CA LEU A 275 8.55 -2.67 -18.31
C LEU A 275 10.07 -2.77 -18.29
N VAL A 276 10.66 -2.94 -19.46
CA VAL A 276 12.12 -2.85 -19.67
C VAL A 276 12.38 -1.72 -20.65
N ASN A 277 13.10 -0.67 -20.23
CA ASN A 277 13.26 0.59 -20.97
C ASN A 277 11.93 1.10 -21.56
N GLY A 278 10.86 1.08 -20.74
CA GLY A 278 9.52 1.50 -21.13
C GLY A 278 8.74 0.53 -22.03
N THR A 279 9.31 -0.62 -22.40
CA THR A 279 8.66 -1.64 -23.24
C THR A 279 8.05 -2.75 -22.38
N PRO A 280 6.74 -3.05 -22.51
CA PRO A 280 6.10 -4.11 -21.74
C PRO A 280 6.63 -5.51 -22.07
N TYR A 281 6.93 -6.28 -21.03
CA TYR A 281 7.15 -7.72 -21.13
C TYR A 281 5.81 -8.45 -21.08
N VAL A 282 5.55 -9.33 -22.06
CA VAL A 282 4.30 -10.09 -22.22
C VAL A 282 4.51 -11.60 -22.20
N GLY A 283 5.70 -12.04 -21.77
CA GLY A 283 6.11 -13.43 -21.77
C GLY A 283 5.78 -14.20 -20.49
N ALA A 284 6.37 -15.39 -20.35
CA ALA A 284 6.14 -16.24 -19.19
C ALA A 284 6.73 -15.64 -17.89
N LEU A 285 5.90 -15.44 -16.86
CA LEU A 285 6.33 -14.85 -15.60
C LEU A 285 7.28 -15.75 -14.79
N ASP A 286 7.22 -17.06 -15.02
CA ASP A 286 8.01 -18.09 -14.36
C ASP A 286 9.17 -18.65 -15.19
N ASP A 287 9.52 -18.03 -16.32
CA ASP A 287 10.72 -18.35 -17.09
C ASP A 287 11.76 -17.23 -17.00
N PRO A 288 12.70 -17.33 -16.03
CA PRO A 288 13.75 -16.32 -15.87
C PRO A 288 14.65 -16.19 -17.09
N LYS A 289 14.83 -17.26 -17.88
CA LYS A 289 15.67 -17.24 -19.09
C LYS A 289 14.98 -16.46 -20.19
N GLU A 290 13.69 -16.66 -20.38
CA GLU A 290 12.89 -15.89 -21.33
C GLU A 290 12.91 -14.40 -20.98
N PHE A 291 12.69 -14.07 -19.71
CA PHE A 291 12.77 -12.67 -19.25
C PHE A 291 14.17 -12.07 -19.47
N ALA A 292 15.24 -12.83 -19.18
CA ALA A 292 16.60 -12.38 -19.45
C ALA A 292 16.87 -12.15 -20.95
N GLN A 293 16.36 -13.00 -21.84
CA GLN A 293 16.47 -12.80 -23.29
C GLN A 293 15.72 -11.54 -23.76
N PHE A 294 14.55 -11.27 -23.19
CA PHE A 294 13.82 -10.04 -23.45
C PHE A 294 14.64 -8.81 -23.02
N VAL A 295 15.18 -8.80 -21.80
CA VAL A 295 16.04 -7.73 -21.30
C VAL A 295 17.25 -7.48 -22.21
N LEU A 296 17.93 -8.55 -22.64
CA LEU A 296 19.07 -8.46 -23.56
C LEU A 296 18.69 -7.87 -24.91
N THR A 297 17.54 -8.28 -25.47
CA THR A 297 17.02 -7.77 -26.74
C THR A 297 16.76 -6.26 -26.66
N ILE A 298 16.05 -5.82 -25.61
CA ILE A 298 15.73 -4.40 -25.40
C ILE A 298 16.99 -3.55 -25.15
N SER A 299 17.95 -4.08 -24.39
CA SER A 299 19.23 -3.39 -24.14
C SER A 299 20.05 -3.20 -25.43
N SER A 300 20.06 -4.22 -26.30
CA SER A 300 20.77 -4.19 -27.57
C SER A 300 20.15 -3.19 -28.54
N ASP A 301 18.83 -3.18 -28.67
CA ASP A 301 18.10 -2.21 -29.50
C ASP A 301 18.36 -0.76 -29.07
N SER A 302 18.48 -0.54 -27.76
CA SER A 302 18.78 0.78 -27.20
C SER A 302 20.20 1.24 -27.54
N TYR A 303 21.17 0.32 -27.51
CA TYR A 303 22.55 0.57 -27.93
C TYR A 303 22.64 0.96 -29.41
N TYR A 304 22.01 0.20 -30.31
CA TYR A 304 22.06 0.49 -31.76
C TYR A 304 21.33 1.77 -32.16
N LYS A 305 20.31 2.20 -31.41
CA LYS A 305 19.62 3.48 -31.65
C LYS A 305 20.42 4.71 -31.20
N THR A 306 21.37 4.55 -30.27
CA THR A 306 22.14 5.65 -29.68
C THR A 306 23.58 5.73 -30.20
N ALA A 307 24.07 4.69 -30.88
CA ALA A 307 25.36 4.70 -31.55
C ALA A 307 25.40 5.77 -32.67
N THR A 308 26.22 6.80 -32.49
CA THR A 308 26.57 7.74 -33.57
C THR A 308 27.46 7.00 -34.57
N PRO A 309 27.23 7.09 -35.90
CA PRO A 309 28.07 6.39 -36.87
C PRO A 309 29.53 6.86 -36.75
N THR A 310 30.46 5.91 -36.66
CA THR A 310 31.90 6.16 -36.72
C THR A 310 32.23 6.92 -38.01
N PRO A 311 33.00 8.03 -37.98
CA PRO A 311 33.34 8.76 -39.19
C PRO A 311 34.10 7.85 -40.15
N THR A 312 33.63 7.78 -41.40
CA THR A 312 34.31 7.07 -42.49
C THR A 312 35.72 7.67 -42.65
N PRO A 313 36.80 6.87 -42.57
CA PRO A 313 38.14 7.39 -42.80
C PRO A 313 38.22 7.94 -44.23
N THR A 314 38.56 9.22 -44.36
CA THR A 314 38.88 9.83 -45.65
C THR A 314 40.12 9.14 -46.21
N PRO A 315 40.07 8.58 -47.44
CA PRO A 315 41.25 7.97 -48.03
C PRO A 315 42.33 9.05 -48.22
N SER A 316 43.49 8.86 -47.59
CA SER A 316 44.66 9.69 -47.83
C SER A 316 45.06 9.61 -49.30
N ALA A 317 45.10 10.76 -49.97
CA ALA A 317 45.64 10.87 -51.32
C ALA A 317 47.14 10.51 -51.29
N THR A 318 47.49 9.37 -51.88
CA THR A 318 48.88 8.99 -52.14
C THR A 318 49.45 9.96 -53.18
N LYS A 319 50.55 10.63 -52.84
CA LYS A 319 51.32 11.51 -53.73
C LYS A 319 52.54 10.77 -54.24
#